data_AF-A0A926U9F9-F1
#
_entry.id   AF-A0A926U9F9-F1
#
_cell.length_a   1.000
_cell.length_b   1.000
_cell.length_c   1.000
_cell.angle_alpha   90.00
_cell.angle_beta   90.00
_cell.angle_gamma   90.00
#
_symmetry.space_group_name_H-M   'P 1'
#
loop_
_entity.id
_entity.type
_entity.pdbx_description
1 polymer ?
#
loop_
_entity_poly.entity_id
_entity_poly.type
_entity_poly.pdbx_seq_one_letter_code
_entity_poly.pdbx_strand_id
1 'polypeptide(L)'
;MNPDQIRLALWDCITRDLHLSTPSKSILLVIANYTDPRSSRANIPISLLVLKCNLQQSELSRLLPPLEACHWIESSRFLSDAGHRLRLYNLSPQLWQRALRGSTGLPEP
;
A
#
# COMPACT_ATOMS: atom_id res chain seq x y z
N MET A 1 3.73 -20.27 4.28
CA MET A 1 3.24 -19.34 3.22
C MET A 1 4.46 -18.68 2.60
N ASN A 2 4.61 -18.69 1.27
CA ASN A 2 5.80 -18.15 0.61
C ASN A 2 5.63 -16.61 0.43
N PRO A 3 6.51 -15.77 1.02
CA PRO A 3 6.47 -14.31 0.87
C PRO A 3 6.43 -13.82 -0.58
N ASP A 4 7.12 -14.51 -1.50
CA ASP A 4 7.17 -14.12 -2.91
C ASP A 4 5.82 -14.34 -3.62
N GLN A 5 5.08 -15.38 -3.24
CA GLN A 5 3.73 -15.62 -3.76
C GLN A 5 2.74 -14.54 -3.32
N ILE A 6 2.89 -14.04 -2.08
CA ILE A 6 2.04 -12.94 -1.60
C ILE A 6 2.36 -11.65 -2.34
N ARG A 7 3.64 -11.37 -2.60
CA ARG A 7 4.07 -10.20 -3.37
C ARG A 7 3.55 -10.27 -4.81
N LEU A 8 3.62 -11.43 -5.46
CA LEU A 8 3.05 -11.65 -6.79
C LEU A 8 1.53 -11.45 -6.80
N ALA A 9 0.80 -12.00 -5.83
CA ALA A 9 -0.63 -11.82 -5.72
C ALA A 9 -1.03 -10.35 -5.49
N LEU A 10 -0.28 -9.62 -4.65
CA LEU A 10 -0.46 -8.17 -4.48
C LEU A 10 -0.22 -7.42 -5.79
N TRP A 11 0.85 -7.75 -6.50
CA TRP A 11 1.17 -7.13 -7.78
C TRP A 11 0.05 -7.36 -8.81
N ASP A 12 -0.47 -8.57 -8.91
CA ASP A 12 -1.60 -8.90 -9.78
C ASP A 12 -2.87 -8.13 -9.39
N CYS A 13 -3.23 -8.09 -8.10
CA CYS A 13 -4.40 -7.34 -7.62
C CYS A 13 -4.31 -5.85 -7.98
N ILE A 14 -3.13 -5.25 -7.83
CA ILE A 14 -2.92 -3.82 -8.08
C ILE A 14 -2.88 -3.51 -9.58
N THR A 15 -2.19 -4.33 -10.37
CA THR A 15 -1.97 -4.04 -11.79
C THR A 15 -3.19 -4.30 -12.66
N ARG A 16 -4.03 -5.27 -12.29
CA ARG A 16 -5.26 -5.62 -13.01
C ARG A 16 -6.42 -4.66 -12.77
N ASP A 17 -6.37 -3.85 -11.73
CA ASP A 17 -7.43 -2.87 -11.47
C ASP A 17 -7.42 -1.75 -12.53
N LEU A 18 -8.52 -1.58 -13.26
CA LEU A 18 -8.64 -0.61 -14.35
C LEU A 18 -9.01 0.79 -13.86
N HIS A 19 -9.50 0.93 -12.63
CA HIS A 19 -9.92 2.22 -12.06
C HIS A 19 -8.74 2.98 -11.44
N LEU A 20 -7.65 2.28 -11.12
CA LEU A 20 -6.44 2.90 -10.61
C LEU A 20 -5.61 3.58 -11.72
N SER A 21 -5.30 4.86 -11.51
CA SER A 21 -4.33 5.59 -12.32
C SER A 21 -2.91 4.99 -12.21
N THR A 22 -2.05 5.22 -13.20
CA THR A 22 -0.64 4.78 -13.15
C THR A 22 0.09 5.29 -11.89
N PRO A 23 -0.03 6.57 -11.48
CA PRO A 23 0.54 7.04 -10.21
C PRO A 23 -0.02 6.31 -8.99
N SER A 24 -1.33 6.04 -8.95
CA SER A 24 -1.97 5.28 -7.87
C SER A 24 -1.42 3.87 -7.76
N LYS A 25 -1.26 3.16 -8.88
CA LYS A 25 -0.64 1.83 -8.93
C LYS A 25 0.80 1.88 -8.43
N SER A 26 1.57 2.88 -8.84
CA SER A 26 2.95 3.06 -8.38
C SER A 26 3.03 3.22 -6.86
N ILE A 27 2.16 4.02 -6.25
CA ILE A 27 2.09 4.19 -4.79
C ILE A 27 1.83 2.85 -4.11
N LEU A 28 0.83 2.10 -4.59
CA LEU A 28 0.45 0.81 -3.99
C LEU A 28 1.55 -0.24 -4.12
N LEU A 29 2.23 -0.29 -5.26
CA LEU A 29 3.36 -1.19 -5.49
C LEU A 29 4.56 -0.85 -4.60
N VAL A 30 4.82 0.45 -4.39
CA VAL A 30 5.83 0.88 -3.40
C VAL A 30 5.43 0.40 -2.02
N ILE A 31 4.19 0.64 -1.57
CA ILE A 31 3.76 0.19 -0.24
C ILE A 31 3.87 -1.34 -0.11
N ALA A 32 3.40 -2.09 -1.12
CA ALA A 32 3.48 -3.54 -1.18
C ALA A 32 4.92 -4.07 -1.04
N ASN A 33 5.90 -3.42 -1.66
CA ASN A 33 7.30 -3.84 -1.62
C ASN A 33 7.94 -3.68 -0.24
N TYR A 34 7.47 -2.73 0.57
CA TYR A 34 7.95 -2.55 1.95
C TYR A 34 7.04 -3.22 2.99
N THR A 35 5.88 -3.75 2.59
CA THR A 35 5.04 -4.55 3.49
C THR A 35 5.76 -5.82 3.86
N ASP A 36 6.03 -6.02 5.15
CA ASP A 36 6.50 -7.29 5.66
C ASP A 36 5.34 -8.30 5.67
N PRO A 37 5.45 -9.42 4.92
CA PRO A 37 4.38 -10.40 4.85
C PRO A 37 4.04 -11.11 6.15
N ARG A 38 4.92 -11.04 7.16
CA ARG A 38 4.67 -11.63 8.49
C ARG A 38 3.82 -10.71 9.36
N SER A 39 4.03 -9.40 9.27
CA SER A 39 3.30 -8.40 10.06
C SER A 39 2.16 -7.73 9.31
N SER A 40 2.07 -7.91 7.99
CA SER A 40 1.12 -7.22 7.10
C SER A 40 1.23 -5.69 7.18
N ARG A 41 2.40 -5.18 7.58
CA ARG A 41 2.65 -3.75 7.81
C ARG A 41 3.90 -3.30 7.08
N ALA A 42 3.85 -2.09 6.52
CA ALA A 42 4.95 -1.41 5.86
C ALA A 42 5.37 -0.14 6.61
N ASN A 43 4.40 0.54 7.26
CA ASN A 43 4.56 1.78 8.00
C ASN A 43 5.35 2.84 7.21
N ILE A 44 5.00 3.04 5.94
CA ILE A 44 5.76 3.92 5.05
C ILE A 44 5.45 5.39 5.38
N PRO A 45 6.46 6.24 5.65
CA PRO A 45 6.25 7.69 5.76
C PRO A 45 6.03 8.34 4.39
N ILE A 46 5.29 9.45 4.36
CA ILE A 46 5.00 10.19 3.12
C ILE A 46 6.26 10.60 2.35
N SER A 47 7.35 10.94 3.05
CA SER A 47 8.64 11.31 2.45
C SER A 47 9.24 10.17 1.62
N LEU A 48 9.07 8.92 2.07
CA LEU A 48 9.55 7.76 1.34
C LEU A 48 8.67 7.50 0.09
N LEU A 49 7.37 7.76 0.16
CA LEU A 49 6.49 7.68 -1.02
C LEU A 49 6.85 8.72 -2.09
N VAL A 50 7.13 9.97 -1.68
CA VAL A 50 7.62 11.04 -2.57
C VAL A 50 8.86 10.56 -3.32
N LEU A 51 9.84 10.06 -2.57
CA LEU A 51 11.12 9.61 -3.12
C LEU A 51 10.96 8.41 -4.07
N LYS A 52 10.15 7.41 -3.69
CA LYS A 52 10.08 6.13 -4.41
C LYS A 52 9.09 6.14 -5.57
N CYS A 53 8.06 6.97 -5.51
CA CYS A 53 7.11 7.12 -6.61
C CYS A 53 7.54 8.18 -7.63
N ASN A 54 8.62 8.93 -7.36
CA ASN A 54 9.03 10.09 -8.15
C ASN A 54 7.87 11.10 -8.34
N LEU A 55 7.15 11.38 -7.25
CA LEU A 55 5.99 12.27 -7.22
C LEU A 55 6.26 13.44 -6.30
N GLN A 56 5.74 14.62 -6.64
CA GLN A 56 5.74 15.75 -5.72
C GLN A 56 4.78 15.50 -4.55
N GLN A 57 5.05 16.14 -3.41
CA GLN A 57 4.19 16.05 -2.22
C GLN A 57 2.75 16.54 -2.49
N SER A 58 2.59 17.52 -3.40
CA SER A 58 1.29 18.03 -3.84
C SER A 58 0.51 17.01 -4.67
N GLU A 59 1.19 16.15 -5.42
CA GLU A 59 0.58 15.05 -6.18
C GLU A 59 0.16 13.92 -5.23
N LEU A 60 1.03 13.52 -4.31
CA LEU A 60 0.70 12.53 -3.28
C LEU A 60 -0.49 12.96 -2.42
N SER A 61 -0.55 14.24 -2.04
CA SER A 61 -1.69 14.78 -1.28
C SER A 61 -3.03 14.67 -2.02
N ARG A 62 -3.01 14.61 -3.36
CA ARG A 62 -4.21 14.39 -4.20
C ARG A 62 -4.51 12.91 -4.43
N LEU A 63 -3.49 12.07 -4.51
CA LEU A 63 -3.62 10.64 -4.82
C LEU A 63 -3.91 9.75 -3.60
N LEU A 64 -3.46 10.13 -2.40
CA LEU A 64 -3.65 9.32 -1.19
C LEU A 64 -5.10 9.29 -0.67
N PRO A 65 -5.85 10.42 -0.61
CA PRO A 65 -7.23 10.39 -0.13
C PRO A 65 -8.17 9.43 -0.89
N PRO A 66 -8.18 9.37 -2.23
CA PRO A 66 -9.03 8.39 -2.92
C PRO A 66 -8.57 6.94 -2.69
N LEU A 67 -7.26 6.70 -2.52
CA LEU A 67 -6.75 5.36 -2.17
C LEU A 67 -7.19 4.93 -0.76
N GLU A 68 -7.22 5.87 0.21
CA GLU A 68 -7.78 5.63 1.55
C GLU A 68 -9.29 5.37 1.48
N ALA A 69 -10.04 6.20 0.73
CA ALA A 69 -11.49 6.10 0.60
C ALA A 69 -11.96 4.81 -0.06
N CYS A 70 -11.19 4.30 -1.03
CA CYS A 70 -11.45 3.03 -1.70
C CYS A 70 -10.82 1.82 -0.97
N HIS A 71 -10.34 2.00 0.27
CA HIS A 71 -9.74 0.96 1.09
C HIS A 71 -8.58 0.21 0.40
N TRP A 72 -7.74 0.90 -0.37
CA TRP A 72 -6.49 0.32 -0.88
C TRP A 72 -5.36 0.43 0.15
N ILE A 73 -5.37 1.53 0.91
CA ILE A 73 -4.39 1.84 1.95
C ILE A 73 -5.10 2.27 3.23
N GLU A 74 -4.40 2.13 4.33
CA GLU A 74 -4.75 2.76 5.61
C GLU A 74 -3.61 3.67 6.05
N SER A 75 -3.94 4.73 6.79
CA SER A 75 -2.93 5.61 7.38
C SER A 75 -3.08 5.75 8.88
N SER A 76 -1.94 5.80 9.56
CA SER A 76 -1.83 5.94 11.00
C SER A 76 -1.03 7.19 11.33
N ARG A 77 -1.43 7.92 12.38
CA ARG A 77 -0.73 9.11 12.86
C ARG A 77 0.14 8.73 14.05
N PHE A 78 1.40 9.13 13.99
CA PHE A 78 2.38 8.90 15.05
C PHE A 78 2.98 10.23 15.48
N LEU A 79 3.35 10.33 16.75
CA LEU A 79 4.21 11.39 17.25
C LEU A 79 5.61 10.79 17.34
N SER A 80 6.59 11.36 16.63
CA SER A 80 7.99 10.99 16.84
C SER A 80 8.45 11.43 18.23
N ASP A 81 9.55 10.87 18.74
CA ASP A 81 10.17 11.30 19.99
C ASP A 81 10.54 12.80 20.01
N ALA A 82 10.80 13.39 18.84
CA ALA A 82 11.05 14.83 18.65
C ALA A 82 9.77 15.69 18.58
N GLY A 83 8.58 15.13 18.82
CA GLY A 83 7.30 15.84 18.79
C GLY A 83 6.71 16.09 17.39
N HIS A 84 7.36 15.63 16.32
CA HIS A 84 6.82 15.75 14.96
C HIS A 84 5.67 14.78 14.70
N ARG A 85 4.60 15.29 14.08
CA ARG A 85 3.48 14.48 13.62
C ARG A 85 3.86 13.79 12.31
N LEU A 86 3.95 12.46 12.35
CA LEU A 86 4.21 11.61 11.20
C LEU A 86 2.93 10.91 10.77
N ARG A 87 2.75 10.75 9.46
CA ARG A 87 1.68 9.92 8.89
C ARG A 87 2.34 8.75 8.15
N LEU A 88 2.00 7.54 8.59
CA LEU A 88 2.50 6.29 8.03
C LEU A 88 1.40 5.59 7.26
N TYR A 89 1.76 4.95 6.15
CA TYR A 89 0.84 4.29 5.23
C TYR A 89 1.12 2.79 5.17
N ASN A 90 0.04 2.01 5.19
CA ASN A 90 0.04 0.56 5.03
C ASN A 90 -0.94 0.18 3.91
N LEU A 91 -0.78 -1.02 3.33
CA LEU A 91 -1.86 -1.60 2.53
C LEU A 91 -3.05 -1.88 3.44
N SER A 92 -4.26 -1.77 2.90
CA SER A 92 -5.44 -2.12 3.69
C SER A 92 -5.44 -3.62 4.03
N PRO A 93 -6.02 -4.01 5.18
CA PRO A 93 -6.21 -5.41 5.53
C PRO A 93 -7.01 -6.18 4.47
N GLN A 94 -7.94 -5.51 3.78
CA GLN A 94 -8.77 -6.12 2.74
C GLN A 94 -7.96 -6.48 1.50
N LEU A 95 -7.09 -5.57 1.03
CA LEU A 95 -6.18 -5.85 -0.09
C LEU A 95 -5.21 -6.98 0.28
N TRP A 96 -4.71 -6.97 1.52
CA TRP A 96 -3.85 -8.04 2.02
C TRP A 96 -4.57 -9.40 2.02
N GLN A 97 -5.78 -9.47 2.57
CA GLN A 97 -6.59 -10.71 2.57
C GLN A 97 -6.88 -11.22 1.16
N ARG A 98 -7.17 -10.33 0.20
CA ARG A 98 -7.33 -10.69 -1.21
C ARG A 98 -6.06 -11.31 -1.79
N ALA A 99 -4.91 -10.70 -1.53
CA ALA A 99 -3.62 -11.25 -1.98
C ALA A 99 -3.29 -12.59 -1.29
N LEU A 100 -3.60 -12.76 0.00
CA LEU A 100 -3.42 -14.04 0.70
C LEU A 100 -4.27 -15.16 0.06
N ARG A 101 -5.54 -14.88 -0.27
CA ARG A 101 -6.41 -15.82 -0.99
C ARG A 101 -5.89 -16.13 -2.39
N GLY A 102 -5.52 -15.10 -3.15
CA GLY A 102 -4.92 -15.26 -4.47
C GLY A 102 -3.65 -16.10 -4.45
N SER A 103 -2.81 -15.94 -3.42
CA SER A 103 -1.58 -16.71 -3.24
C SER A 103 -1.79 -18.18 -2.84
N THR A 104 -3.01 -18.54 -2.40
CA THR A 104 -3.38 -19.89 -1.96
C THR A 104 -4.34 -20.59 -2.92
N GLY A 105 -4.77 -19.92 -4.00
CA GLY A 105 -5.77 -20.45 -4.94
C GLY A 105 -7.18 -20.59 -4.35
N LEU A 106 -7.44 -19.94 -3.20
CA LEU A 106 -8.75 -19.94 -2.57
C LEU A 106 -9.67 -18.95 -3.29
N PRO A 107 -10.96 -19.28 -3.51
CA PRO A 107 -11.91 -18.39 -4.17
C PRO A 107 -12.08 -17.06 -3.41
N GLU A 108 -12.25 -15.96 -4.17
CA GLU A 108 -12.65 -14.64 -3.63
C GLU A 108 -14.10 -14.75 -3.08
N PRO A 109 -14.41 -14.17 -1.90
CA PRO A 109 -15.78 -14.10 -1.39
C PRO A 109 -16.66 -13.15 -2.20
#